data_AF-R1GUI2-F1
#
_entry.id   AF-R1GUI2-F1
#
_cell.length_a   1.000
_cell.length_b   1.000
_cell.length_c   1.000
_cell.angle_alpha   90.00
_cell.angle_beta   90.00
_cell.angle_gamma   90.00
#
_symmetry.space_group_name_H-M   'P 1'
#
loop_
_entity.id
_entity.type
_entity.pdbx_description
1 polymer ?
#
loop_
_entity_poly.entity_id
_entity_poly.type
_entity_poly.pdbx_seq_one_letter_code
_entity_poly.pdbx_strand_id
1 'polypeptide(L)'
;MKKHWMKVVTLLLSCSISIGLSAALEDREARQQTLDQACLSAQQTLIDAGKAQRIKACEDEGGSQAKCQQTFARFGQREGNKRPDFSQVPACSQAEQYRQGYRQ
;
A
#
# COMPACT_ATOMS: atom_id res chain seq x y z
N MET A 1 39.70 -25.12 37.68
CA MET A 1 38.50 -24.26 37.53
C MET A 1 38.46 -23.46 36.20
N LYS A 2 38.85 -24.04 35.06
CA LYS A 2 38.93 -23.32 33.75
C LYS A 2 37.96 -23.83 32.67
N LYS A 3 37.27 -24.95 32.92
CA LYS A 3 36.55 -25.72 31.88
C LYS A 3 35.07 -25.34 31.72
N HIS A 4 34.50 -24.58 32.67
CA HIS A 4 33.10 -24.12 32.62
C HIS A 4 32.94 -22.74 31.96
N TRP A 5 33.98 -21.90 32.00
CA TRP A 5 33.95 -20.56 31.39
C TRP A 5 33.89 -20.61 29.86
N MET A 6 34.53 -21.60 29.23
CA MET A 6 34.55 -21.71 27.77
C MET A 6 33.20 -22.11 27.17
N LYS A 7 32.25 -22.61 27.97
CA LYS A 7 30.90 -22.99 27.52
C LYS A 7 29.91 -21.82 27.62
N VAL A 8 30.11 -20.93 28.59
CA VAL A 8 29.25 -19.74 28.79
C VAL A 8 29.53 -18.67 27.74
N VAL A 9 30.79 -18.51 27.33
CA VAL A 9 31.18 -17.55 26.28
C VAL A 9 30.57 -17.93 24.92
N THR A 10 30.50 -19.23 24.59
CA THR A 10 29.90 -19.68 23.33
C THR A 10 28.38 -19.47 23.27
N LEU A 11 27.69 -19.46 24.42
CA LEU A 11 26.23 -19.27 24.49
C LEU A 11 25.82 -17.79 24.37
N LEU A 12 26.70 -16.86 24.75
CA LEU A 12 26.43 -15.41 24.66
C LEU A 12 26.70 -14.86 23.26
N LEU A 13 27.57 -15.50 22.48
CA LEU A 13 27.90 -15.06 21.12
C LEU A 13 26.79 -15.34 20.09
N SER A 14 25.90 -16.31 20.34
CA SER A 14 24.79 -16.66 19.44
C SER A 14 23.57 -15.74 19.57
N CYS A 15 23.43 -15.01 20.68
CA CYS A 15 22.25 -14.17 20.94
C CYS A 15 22.33 -12.78 20.29
N SER A 16 23.52 -12.35 19.88
CA SER A 16 23.73 -10.98 19.35
C SER A 16 23.33 -10.82 17.88
N ILE A 17 23.17 -11.93 17.14
CA ILE A 17 22.87 -11.90 15.70
C ILE A 17 21.36 -11.72 15.44
N SER A 18 20.51 -12.07 16.40
CA SER A 18 19.05 -12.02 16.23
C SER A 18 18.45 -10.61 16.29
N ILE A 19 19.17 -9.63 16.88
CA ILE A 19 18.63 -8.28 17.11
C ILE A 19 18.64 -7.43 15.83
N GLY A 20 19.68 -7.57 14.99
CA GLY A 20 19.80 -6.79 13.75
C GLY A 20 18.77 -7.16 12.68
N LEU A 21 18.28 -8.41 12.70
CA LEU A 21 17.29 -8.87 11.73
C LEU A 21 15.91 -8.24 11.97
N SER A 22 15.51 -8.06 13.24
CA SER A 22 14.21 -7.46 13.58
C SER A 22 14.14 -5.98 13.21
N ALA A 23 15.18 -5.20 13.49
CA ALA A 23 15.22 -3.77 13.14
C ALA A 23 15.18 -3.54 11.61
N ALA A 24 15.84 -4.40 10.84
CA ALA A 24 15.80 -4.33 9.38
C ALA A 24 14.43 -4.74 8.80
N LEU A 25 13.65 -5.56 9.50
CA LEU A 25 12.28 -5.91 9.08
C LEU A 25 11.28 -4.80 9.40
N GLU A 26 11.36 -4.17 10.58
CA GLU A 26 10.49 -3.05 10.95
C GLU A 26 10.64 -1.85 10.00
N ASP A 27 11.88 -1.46 9.67
CA ASP A 27 12.14 -0.38 8.71
C ASP A 27 11.56 -0.68 7.31
N ARG A 28 11.59 -1.95 6.90
CA ARG A 28 11.03 -2.38 5.62
C ARG A 28 9.51 -2.34 5.60
N GLU A 29 8.87 -2.82 6.65
CA GLU A 29 7.41 -2.78 6.78
C GLU A 29 6.92 -1.33 6.80
N ALA A 30 7.60 -0.46 7.55
CA ALA A 30 7.32 0.98 7.55
C ALA A 30 7.47 1.60 6.16
N ARG A 31 8.51 1.21 5.41
CA ARG A 31 8.71 1.69 4.04
C ARG A 31 7.64 1.18 3.08
N GLN A 32 7.29 -0.10 3.12
CA GLN A 32 6.23 -0.68 2.31
C GLN A 32 4.88 -0.01 2.63
N GLN A 33 4.57 0.19 3.91
CA GLN A 33 3.34 0.85 4.35
C GLN A 33 3.26 2.28 3.82
N THR A 34 4.37 3.02 3.83
CA THR A 34 4.43 4.39 3.27
C THR A 34 4.10 4.39 1.78
N LEU A 35 4.68 3.46 1.01
CA LEU A 35 4.42 3.34 -0.42
C LEU A 35 2.99 2.89 -0.72
N ASP A 36 2.47 1.94 0.06
CA ASP A 36 1.10 1.45 -0.08
C ASP A 36 0.09 2.58 0.21
N GLN A 37 0.33 3.41 1.23
CA GLN A 37 -0.50 4.59 1.51
C GLN A 37 -0.45 5.63 0.39
N ALA A 38 0.73 5.88 -0.18
CA ALA A 38 0.88 6.77 -1.34
C ALA A 38 0.07 6.25 -2.54
N CYS A 39 0.11 4.95 -2.79
CA CYS A 39 -0.71 4.30 -3.82
C CYS A 39 -2.21 4.47 -3.54
N LEU A 40 -2.69 4.18 -2.33
CA LEU A 40 -4.10 4.34 -1.96
C LEU A 40 -4.59 5.79 -2.13
N SER A 41 -3.78 6.76 -1.71
CA SER A 41 -4.08 8.19 -1.88
C SER A 41 -4.17 8.59 -3.35
N ALA A 42 -3.25 8.11 -4.18
CA ALA A 42 -3.28 8.36 -5.62
C ALA A 42 -4.51 7.72 -6.30
N GLN A 43 -4.88 6.50 -5.91
CA GLN A 43 -6.10 5.84 -6.40
C GLN A 43 -7.35 6.66 -6.05
N GLN A 44 -7.45 7.09 -4.78
CA GLN A 44 -8.59 7.87 -4.31
C GLN A 44 -8.73 9.19 -5.09
N THR A 45 -7.60 9.88 -5.33
CA THR A 45 -7.58 11.12 -6.13
C THR A 45 -8.12 10.89 -7.54
N LEU A 46 -7.74 9.80 -8.20
CA LEU A 46 -8.24 9.46 -9.54
C LEU A 46 -9.73 9.10 -9.54
N ILE A 47 -10.17 8.37 -8.51
CA ILE A 47 -11.59 8.05 -8.32
C ILE A 47 -12.40 9.34 -8.15
N ASP A 48 -11.96 10.24 -7.29
CA ASP A 48 -12.68 11.48 -6.99
C ASP A 48 -12.72 12.42 -8.21
N ALA A 49 -11.58 12.57 -8.91
CA ALA A 49 -11.53 13.34 -10.15
C ALA A 49 -12.46 12.74 -11.23
N GLY A 50 -12.40 11.42 -11.43
CA GLY A 50 -13.24 10.72 -12.39
C GLY A 50 -14.73 10.77 -12.02
N LYS A 51 -15.07 10.76 -10.74
CA LYS A 51 -16.44 10.92 -10.24
C LYS A 51 -16.95 12.33 -10.50
N ALA A 52 -16.18 13.34 -10.13
CA ALA A 52 -16.52 14.74 -10.34
C ALA A 52 -16.77 15.05 -11.82
N GLN A 53 -15.89 14.56 -12.72
CA GLN A 53 -16.05 14.72 -14.15
C GLN A 53 -17.37 14.13 -14.67
N ARG A 54 -17.75 12.94 -14.20
CA ARG A 54 -18.99 12.27 -14.61
C ARG A 54 -20.25 12.94 -14.06
N ILE A 55 -20.20 13.41 -12.81
CA ILE A 55 -21.29 14.20 -12.22
C ILE A 55 -21.49 15.46 -13.05
N LYS A 56 -20.40 16.18 -13.35
CA LYS A 56 -20.45 17.39 -14.16
C LYS A 56 -21.03 17.13 -15.56
N ALA A 57 -20.57 16.06 -16.24
CA ALA A 57 -21.12 15.68 -17.54
C ALA A 57 -22.62 15.38 -17.47
N CYS A 58 -23.08 14.69 -16.43
CA CYS A 58 -24.51 14.42 -16.22
C CYS A 58 -25.34 15.70 -15.97
N GLU A 59 -24.78 16.68 -15.24
CA GLU A 59 -25.42 17.99 -15.05
C GLU A 59 -25.48 18.79 -16.35
N ASP A 60 -24.39 18.77 -17.14
CA ASP A 60 -24.31 19.43 -18.45
C ASP A 60 -25.28 18.80 -19.47
N GLU A 61 -25.62 17.51 -19.32
CA GLU A 61 -26.66 16.80 -20.09
C GLU A 61 -28.10 17.10 -19.60
N GLY A 62 -28.27 17.97 -18.60
CA GLY A 62 -29.58 18.37 -18.06
C GLY A 62 -30.09 17.49 -16.91
N GLY A 63 -29.25 16.62 -16.36
CA GLY A 63 -29.55 15.88 -15.14
C GLY A 63 -29.61 16.78 -13.91
N SER A 64 -30.49 16.46 -12.95
CA SER A 64 -30.50 17.17 -11.67
C SER A 64 -29.29 16.75 -10.82
N GLN A 65 -28.69 17.71 -10.11
CA GLN A 65 -27.53 17.49 -9.23
C GLN A 65 -27.72 16.27 -8.31
N ALA A 66 -28.86 16.16 -7.64
CA ALA A 66 -29.16 15.06 -6.73
C ALA A 66 -29.18 13.69 -7.44
N LYS A 67 -29.73 13.63 -8.66
CA LYS A 67 -29.78 12.39 -9.45
C LYS A 67 -28.39 12.02 -9.95
N CYS A 68 -27.62 12.99 -10.46
CA CYS A 68 -26.25 12.75 -10.94
C CYS A 68 -25.32 12.27 -9.82
N GLN A 69 -25.40 12.87 -8.62
CA GLN A 69 -24.65 12.41 -7.45
C GLN A 69 -25.03 10.99 -7.04
N GLN A 70 -26.32 10.66 -7.05
CA GLN A 70 -26.81 9.32 -6.74
C GLN A 70 -26.32 8.28 -7.76
N THR A 71 -26.37 8.61 -9.04
CA THR A 71 -25.92 7.73 -10.14
C THR A 71 -24.44 7.36 -9.98
N PHE A 72 -23.59 8.31 -9.62
CA PHE A 72 -22.14 8.08 -9.46
C PHE A 72 -21.70 7.87 -8.01
N ALA A 73 -22.63 7.64 -7.08
CA ALA A 73 -22.31 7.48 -5.66
C ALA A 73 -21.31 6.34 -5.40
N ARG A 74 -21.40 5.28 -6.20
CA ARG A 74 -20.56 4.07 -6.10
C ARG A 74 -19.36 4.07 -7.05
N PHE A 75 -19.09 5.19 -7.74
CA PHE A 75 -17.95 5.27 -8.65
C PHE A 75 -16.63 4.95 -7.92
N GLY A 76 -15.78 4.13 -8.54
CA GLY A 76 -14.51 3.68 -7.96
C GLY A 76 -14.62 2.60 -6.90
N GLN A 77 -15.83 2.20 -6.50
CA GLN A 77 -16.02 1.02 -5.66
C GLN A 77 -15.83 -0.27 -6.47
N ARG A 78 -15.57 -1.38 -5.78
CA ARG A 78 -15.54 -2.70 -6.42
C ARG A 78 -16.92 -3.02 -7.02
N GLU A 79 -16.95 -3.23 -8.33
CA GLU A 79 -18.12 -3.75 -9.03
C GLU A 79 -17.98 -5.27 -9.17
N GLY A 80 -18.61 -6.00 -8.26
CA GLY A 80 -18.54 -7.46 -8.18
C GLY A 80 -17.10 -7.97 -7.98
N ASN A 81 -16.65 -8.82 -8.90
CA ASN A 81 -15.28 -9.37 -8.91
C ASN A 81 -14.29 -8.55 -9.74
N LYS A 82 -14.72 -7.47 -10.40
CA LYS A 82 -13.81 -6.62 -11.17
C LYS A 82 -13.13 -5.63 -10.23
N ARG A 83 -11.82 -5.78 -10.08
CA ARG A 83 -11.00 -4.80 -9.38
C ARG A 83 -10.64 -3.68 -10.35
N PRO A 84 -10.73 -2.40 -9.97
CA PRO A 84 -10.19 -1.32 -10.78
C PRO A 84 -8.69 -1.55 -10.97
N ASP A 85 -8.22 -1.39 -12.21
CA ASP A 85 -6.81 -1.53 -12.53
C ASP A 85 -6.10 -0.19 -12.31
N PHE A 86 -5.17 -0.17 -11.37
CA PHE A 86 -4.34 0.99 -11.02
C PHE A 86 -2.85 0.72 -11.29
N SER A 87 -2.52 -0.30 -12.07
CA SER A 87 -1.13 -0.64 -12.43
C SER A 87 -0.38 0.51 -13.11
N GLN A 88 -1.11 1.40 -13.81
CA GLN A 88 -0.55 2.58 -14.46
C GLN A 88 -0.33 3.76 -13.50
N VAL A 89 -0.78 3.69 -12.25
CA VAL A 89 -0.59 4.75 -11.26
C VAL A 89 0.85 4.69 -10.74
N PRO A 90 1.69 5.72 -10.93
CA PRO A 90 3.12 5.66 -10.58
C PRO A 90 3.40 5.32 -9.12
N ALA A 91 2.55 5.81 -8.20
CA ALA A 91 2.68 5.48 -6.78
C ALA A 91 2.43 3.98 -6.49
N CYS A 92 1.51 3.37 -7.24
CA CYS A 92 1.19 1.95 -7.10
C CYS A 92 2.24 1.06 -7.75
N SER A 93 2.77 1.44 -8.90
CA SER A 93 3.88 0.71 -9.52
C SER A 93 5.14 0.77 -8.66
N GLN A 94 5.42 1.90 -8.01
CA GLN A 94 6.54 2.01 -7.06
C GLN A 94 6.36 1.11 -5.83
N ALA A 95 5.15 1.06 -5.26
CA ALA A 95 4.84 0.17 -4.14
C ALA A 95 4.98 -1.32 -4.51
N GLU A 96 4.59 -1.67 -5.74
CA GLU A 96 4.71 -3.03 -6.26
C GLU A 96 6.17 -3.40 -6.56
N GLN A 97 6.93 -2.51 -7.20
CA GLN A 97 8.36 -2.71 -7.48
C GLN A 97 9.16 -2.93 -6.19
N TYR A 98 8.91 -2.11 -5.16
CA TYR A 98 9.56 -2.28 -3.86
C TYR A 98 9.25 -3.65 -3.24
N ARG A 99 8.00 -4.11 -3.37
CA ARG A 99 7.57 -5.43 -2.89
C ARG A 99 8.19 -6.59 -3.69
N GLN A 100 8.31 -6.43 -5.01
CA GLN A 100 8.84 -7.47 -5.91
C GLN A 100 10.36 -7.58 -5.85
N GLY A 101 11.08 -6.46 -5.69
CA GLY A 101 12.54 -6.43 -5.58
C GLY A 101 13.11 -7.24 -4.41
N TYR A 102 12.25 -7.65 -3.48
CA TYR A 102 12.60 -8.49 -2.34
C TYR A 102 12.32 -9.99 -2.52
N ARG A 103 11.53 -10.39 -3.53
CA ARG A 103 11.22 -11.82 -3.77
C ARG A 103 12.35 -12.61 -4.45
N GLN A 104 13.49 -11.97 -4.70
CA GLN A 104 14.69 -12.54 -5.31
C GLN A 104 15.74 -12.82 -4.24
#